data_AF-A0A496RSF7-F1
#
_entry.id   AF-A0A496RSF7-F1
#
_cell.length_a   1.000
_cell.length_b   1.000
_cell.length_c   1.000
_cell.angle_alpha   90.00
_cell.angle_beta   90.00
_cell.angle_gamma   90.00
#
_symmetry.space_group_name_H-M   'P 1'
#
loop_
_entity.id
_entity.type
_entity.pdbx_description
1 polymer ?
#
loop_
_entity_poly.entity_id
_entity_poly.type
_entity_poly.pdbx_seq_one_letter_code
_entity_poly.pdbx_strand_id
1 'polypeptide(L)'
;MDLLTNSSVPYLSKVMDVLSQRHRVIANNIANVNTPKYRAKDIAFKKIIQKFIKAKQGSSNMEEYENQINKIQAEVFLRNKGNVNSGDNDVDLDTEMAGLSANTLMFKTYAQILKAKLKQIKIAINDKV
;
A
#
# COMPACT_ATOMS: atom_id res chain seq x y z
N MET A 1 10.60 14.73 -0.15
CA MET A 1 10.49 14.48 -1.60
C MET A 1 11.35 13.29 -2.09
N ASP A 2 12.40 12.88 -1.37
CA ASP A 2 13.40 11.90 -1.86
C ASP A 2 12.94 10.41 -1.90
N LEU A 3 11.82 10.08 -1.24
CA LEU A 3 11.27 8.72 -1.23
C LEU A 3 10.56 8.31 -2.52
N LEU A 4 10.12 9.28 -3.34
CA LEU A 4 9.35 9.04 -4.56
C LEU A 4 10.23 9.04 -5.83
N THR A 5 11.41 9.67 -5.78
CA THR A 5 12.29 9.86 -6.94
C THR A 5 13.46 8.88 -6.98
N ASN A 6 14.00 8.50 -5.81
CA ASN A 6 15.10 7.55 -5.67
C ASN A 6 14.64 6.18 -5.12
N SER A 7 13.43 5.77 -5.49
CA SER A 7 12.84 4.49 -5.11
C SER A 7 13.25 3.39 -6.08
N SER A 8 13.56 2.20 -5.56
CA SER A 8 13.87 1.03 -6.39
C SER A 8 12.60 0.44 -7.00
N VAL A 9 12.74 -0.25 -8.14
CA VAL A 9 11.62 -0.96 -8.79
C VAL A 9 10.96 -1.99 -7.84
N PRO A 10 11.72 -2.81 -7.08
CA PRO A 10 11.14 -3.73 -6.10
C PRO A 10 10.30 -3.03 -5.03
N TYR A 11 10.75 -1.88 -4.53
CA TYR A 11 9.99 -1.08 -3.58
C TYR A 11 8.66 -0.60 -4.17
N LEU A 12 8.68 -0.03 -5.38
CA LEU A 12 7.47 0.46 -6.05
C LEU A 12 6.48 -0.67 -6.29
N SER A 13 6.95 -1.84 -6.75
CA SER A 13 6.10 -3.03 -6.91
C SER A 13 5.45 -3.42 -5.59
N LYS A 14 6.23 -3.49 -4.50
CA LYS A 14 5.70 -3.91 -3.20
C LYS A 14 4.67 -2.92 -2.64
N VAL A 15 4.89 -1.62 -2.82
CA VAL A 15 3.91 -0.60 -2.44
C VAL A 15 2.61 -0.76 -3.24
N MET A 16 2.71 -1.00 -4.54
CA MET A 16 1.54 -1.25 -5.40
C MET A 16 0.78 -2.52 -4.98
N ASP A 17 1.48 -3.58 -4.58
CA ASP A 17 0.85 -4.81 -4.06
C ASP A 17 0.07 -4.53 -2.77
N VAL A 18 0.63 -3.72 -1.87
CA VAL A 18 -0.05 -3.31 -0.62
C VAL A 18 -1.28 -2.47 -0.92
N LEU A 19 -1.20 -1.51 -1.86
CA LEU A 19 -2.33 -0.69 -2.28
C LEU A 19 -3.43 -1.52 -2.95
N SER A 20 -3.05 -2.53 -3.74
CA SER A 20 -3.98 -3.50 -4.34
C SER A 20 -4.69 -4.34 -3.27
N GLN A 21 -3.96 -4.82 -2.26
CA GLN A 21 -4.55 -5.50 -1.11
C GLN A 21 -5.51 -4.59 -0.34
N ARG A 22 -5.13 -3.31 -0.13
CA ARG A 22 -5.98 -2.35 0.57
C ARG A 22 -7.27 -2.07 -0.20
N HIS A 23 -7.18 -1.99 -1.53
CA HIS A 23 -8.36 -1.86 -2.40
C HIS A 23 -9.35 -3.02 -2.18
N ARG A 24 -8.85 -4.26 -2.10
CA ARG A 24 -9.69 -5.43 -1.78
C ARG A 24 -10.31 -5.35 -0.39
N VAL A 25 -9.57 -4.86 0.61
CA VAL A 25 -10.09 -4.69 1.97
C VAL A 25 -11.23 -3.66 2.00
N ILE A 26 -11.05 -2.51 1.35
CA ILE A 26 -12.09 -1.46 1.27
C ILE A 26 -13.31 -1.99 0.50
N ALA A 27 -13.11 -2.68 -0.62
CA ALA A 27 -14.19 -3.30 -1.38
C ALA A 27 -14.99 -4.31 -0.54
N ASN A 28 -14.29 -5.11 0.29
CA ASN A 28 -14.95 -6.02 1.23
C ASN A 28 -15.75 -5.29 2.30
N ASN A 29 -15.27 -4.14 2.82
CA ASN A 29 -16.05 -3.34 3.76
C ASN A 29 -17.32 -2.81 3.08
N ILE A 30 -17.19 -2.20 1.88
CA ILE A 30 -18.34 -1.68 1.10
C ILE A 30 -19.38 -2.76 0.85
N ALA A 31 -18.95 -3.96 0.43
CA ALA A 31 -19.84 -5.09 0.18
C ALA A 31 -20.61 -5.54 1.44
N ASN A 32 -20.07 -5.27 2.63
CA ASN A 32 -20.64 -5.68 3.92
C ASN A 32 -21.20 -4.50 4.73
N VAL A 33 -21.43 -3.34 4.12
CA VAL A 33 -22.00 -2.16 4.81
C VAL A 33 -23.41 -2.42 5.37
N ASN A 34 -24.16 -3.35 4.77
CA ASN A 34 -25.48 -3.75 5.25
C ASN A 34 -25.47 -5.09 6.00
N THR A 35 -24.29 -5.66 6.28
CA THR A 35 -24.14 -6.94 6.98
C THR A 35 -24.13 -6.71 8.49
N PRO A 36 -25.13 -7.19 9.25
CA PRO A 36 -25.18 -7.01 10.69
C PRO A 36 -23.93 -7.58 11.38
N LYS A 37 -23.45 -6.92 12.44
CA LYS A 37 -22.25 -7.30 13.22
C LYS A 37 -20.93 -7.35 12.42
N TYR A 38 -20.89 -6.79 11.21
CA TYR A 38 -19.65 -6.69 10.45
C TYR A 38 -18.71 -5.63 11.07
N ARG A 39 -17.40 -5.90 11.01
CA ARG A 39 -16.37 -4.98 11.52
C ARG A 39 -15.42 -4.57 10.40
N ALA A 40 -15.26 -3.26 10.23
CA ALA A 40 -14.40 -2.69 9.22
C ALA A 40 -12.93 -3.11 9.43
N LYS A 41 -12.29 -3.52 8.34
CA LYS A 41 -10.86 -3.83 8.29
C LYS A 41 -10.12 -2.72 7.55
N ASP A 42 -8.83 -2.55 7.86
CA ASP A 42 -7.94 -1.71 7.06
C ASP A 42 -6.50 -2.29 7.07
N ILE A 43 -5.65 -1.75 6.20
CA ILE A 43 -4.22 -2.10 6.13
C ILE A 43 -3.39 -0.97 6.72
N ALA A 44 -2.42 -1.33 7.56
CA ALA A 44 -1.55 -0.36 8.24
C ALA A 44 -0.48 0.23 7.29
N PHE A 45 -0.90 0.90 6.22
CA PHE A 45 -0.04 1.40 5.14
C PHE A 45 1.13 2.25 5.66
N LYS A 46 0.86 3.18 6.59
CA LYS A 46 1.91 4.03 7.19
C LYS A 46 2.99 3.21 7.89
N LYS A 47 2.61 2.14 8.61
CA LYS A 47 3.57 1.24 9.26
C LYS A 47 4.40 0.48 8.22
N ILE A 48 3.78 0.07 7.11
CA ILE A 48 4.47 -0.62 6.01
C ILE A 48 5.50 0.30 5.35
N ILE A 49 5.14 1.56 5.07
CA ILE A 49 6.10 2.57 4.57
C ILE A 49 7.24 2.79 5.56
N GLN A 50 6.96 2.89 6.86
CA GLN A 50 8.00 3.00 7.87
C GLN A 50 8.94 1.77 7.89
N LYS A 51 8.41 0.56 7.70
CA LYS A 51 9.22 -0.66 7.57
C LYS A 51 10.13 -0.58 6.34
N PHE A 52 9.66 -0.07 5.20
CA PHE A 52 10.51 0.12 4.02
C PHE A 52 11.61 1.15 4.22
N ILE A 53 11.33 2.25 4.93
CA ILE A 53 12.33 3.28 5.26
C ILE A 53 13.42 2.67 6.15
N LYS A 54 13.02 1.95 7.20
CA LYS A 54 13.95 1.25 8.10
C LYS A 54 14.78 0.21 7.35
N ALA A 55 14.16 -0.54 6.45
CA ALA A 55 14.88 -1.51 5.62
C ALA A 55 15.95 -0.84 4.76
N LYS A 56 15.65 0.32 4.17
CA LYS A 56 16.62 1.09 3.38
C LYS A 56 17.79 1.60 4.23
N GLN A 57 17.53 2.03 5.46
CA GLN A 57 18.57 2.52 6.37
C GLN A 57 19.46 1.41 6.94
N GLY A 58 18.90 0.22 7.14
CA GLY A 58 19.59 -0.94 7.72
C GLY A 58 20.17 -1.92 6.70
N SER A 59 20.23 -1.56 5.42
CA SER A 59 20.80 -2.42 4.37
C SER A 59 22.10 -1.82 3.86
N SER A 60 23.14 -2.63 3.77
CA SER A 60 24.47 -2.21 3.30
C SER A 60 24.59 -2.28 1.77
N ASN A 61 23.75 -3.09 1.13
CA ASN A 61 23.69 -3.26 -0.32
C ASN A 61 22.24 -3.45 -0.81
N MET A 62 22.08 -3.52 -2.14
CA MET A 62 20.77 -3.63 -2.78
C MET A 62 20.11 -5.00 -2.54
N GLU A 63 20.89 -6.08 -2.51
CA GLU A 63 20.39 -7.44 -2.31
C GLU A 63 19.80 -7.63 -0.90
N GLU A 64 20.48 -7.12 0.12
CA GLU A 64 19.99 -7.10 1.50
C GLU A 64 18.71 -6.29 1.61
N TYR A 65 18.64 -5.14 0.92
CA TYR A 65 17.44 -4.31 0.88
C TYR A 65 16.25 -5.03 0.24
N GLU A 66 16.45 -5.73 -0.88
CA GLU A 66 15.41 -6.53 -1.53
C GLU A 66 14.92 -7.67 -0.64
N ASN A 67 15.84 -8.37 0.02
CA ASN A 67 15.50 -9.43 0.97
C ASN A 67 14.68 -8.91 2.15
N GLN A 68 15.00 -7.73 2.68
CA GLN A 68 14.22 -7.10 3.75
C GLN A 68 12.84 -6.63 3.26
N ILE A 69 12.74 -6.06 2.05
CA ILE A 69 11.46 -5.67 1.42
C ILE A 69 10.54 -6.88 1.25
N ASN A 70 11.08 -8.00 0.77
CA ASN A 70 10.30 -9.21 0.50
C ASN A 70 9.65 -9.78 1.76
N LYS A 71 10.31 -9.64 2.92
CA LYS A 71 9.78 -10.04 4.23
C LYS A 71 8.66 -9.14 4.74
N ILE A 72 8.51 -7.92 4.21
CA ILE A 72 7.44 -7.00 4.64
C ILE A 72 6.11 -7.48 4.07
N GLN A 73 5.20 -7.87 4.96
CA GLN A 73 3.84 -8.25 4.61
C GLN A 73 2.84 -7.17 5.04
N ALA A 74 1.74 -7.09 4.30
CA ALA A 74 0.65 -6.19 4.65
C ALA A 74 -0.09 -6.73 5.87
N GLU A 75 -0.18 -5.92 6.91
CA GLU A 75 -0.90 -6.28 8.12
C GLU A 75 -2.32 -5.69 8.05
N VAL A 76 -3.30 -6.59 7.95
CA VAL A 76 -4.72 -6.24 8.04
C VAL A 76 -5.10 -6.18 9.52
N PHE A 77 -5.75 -5.10 9.92
CA PHE A 77 -6.20 -4.89 11.29
C PHE A 77 -7.67 -4.46 11.34
N LEU A 78 -8.34 -4.69 12.46
CA LEU A 78 -9.68 -4.17 12.73
C LEU A 78 -9.57 -2.68 13.07
N ARG A 79 -10.33 -1.84 12.37
CA ARG A 79 -10.25 -0.38 12.49
C ARG A 79 -10.67 0.09 13.88
N ASN A 80 -11.85 -0.32 14.34
CA ASN A 80 -12.28 -0.10 15.71
C ASN A 80 -12.08 -1.36 16.55
N LYS A 81 -11.28 -1.19 17.61
CA LYS A 81 -11.03 -2.21 18.64
C LYS A 81 -11.90 -2.00 19.90
N GLY A 82 -12.71 -0.95 19.93
CA GLY A 82 -13.58 -0.61 21.06
C GLY A 82 -14.81 -1.51 21.18
N ASN A 83 -15.52 -1.38 22.31
CA ASN A 83 -16.83 -2.00 22.55
C ASN A 83 -17.88 -1.30 21.68
N VAL A 84 -17.88 -1.56 20.37
CA VAL A 84 -19.08 -1.38 19.57
C VAL A 84 -20.10 -2.35 20.17
N ASN A 85 -21.19 -1.83 20.72
CA ASN A 85 -22.28 -2.64 21.27
C ASN A 85 -22.59 -3.79 20.31
N SER A 86 -22.75 -5.00 20.83
CA SER A 86 -22.68 -6.31 20.14
C SER A 86 -23.61 -6.55 18.94
N GLY A 87 -24.23 -5.52 18.35
CA GLY A 87 -25.11 -5.57 17.20
C GLY A 87 -24.78 -4.61 16.06
N ASP A 88 -24.08 -3.50 16.29
CA ASP A 88 -23.95 -2.45 15.27
C ASP A 88 -22.83 -2.72 14.26
N ASN A 89 -23.13 -2.43 12.99
CA ASN A 89 -22.13 -2.41 11.93
C ASN A 89 -21.27 -1.16 12.08
N ASP A 90 -19.96 -1.34 12.02
CA ASP A 90 -18.97 -0.26 12.14
C ASP A 90 -18.50 0.30 10.79
N VAL A 91 -19.10 -0.18 9.69
CA VAL A 91 -18.79 0.29 8.33
C VAL A 91 -19.65 1.50 7.98
N ASP A 92 -18.98 2.59 7.63
CA ASP A 92 -19.60 3.79 7.04
C ASP A 92 -19.25 3.87 5.55
N LEU A 93 -20.27 3.85 4.68
CA LEU A 93 -20.10 3.86 3.23
C LEU A 93 -19.31 5.08 2.73
N ASP A 94 -19.57 6.27 3.27
CA ASP A 94 -18.94 7.50 2.82
C ASP A 94 -17.45 7.47 3.16
N THR A 95 -17.11 6.95 4.35
CA THR A 95 -15.70 6.77 4.75
C THR A 95 -14.97 5.74 3.88
N GLU A 96 -15.63 4.64 3.51
CA GLU A 96 -15.04 3.63 2.63
C GLU A 96 -14.84 4.16 1.21
N MET A 97 -15.81 4.93 0.68
CA MET A 97 -15.70 5.54 -0.65
C MET A 97 -14.60 6.62 -0.71
N ALA A 98 -14.47 7.42 0.33
CA ALA A 98 -13.36 8.36 0.48
C ALA A 98 -12.01 7.63 0.55
N GLY A 99 -11.93 6.55 1.35
CA GLY A 99 -10.76 5.68 1.45
C GLY A 99 -10.39 5.02 0.12
N LEU A 100 -11.38 4.54 -0.63
CA LEU A 100 -11.21 3.92 -1.95
C LEU A 100 -10.63 4.91 -2.96
N SER A 101 -11.15 6.14 -2.94
CA SER A 101 -10.70 7.22 -3.80
C SER A 101 -9.25 7.61 -3.50
N ALA A 102 -8.92 7.77 -2.21
CA ALA A 102 -7.55 8.04 -1.78
C ALA A 102 -6.59 6.91 -2.16
N ASN A 103 -6.97 5.65 -1.98
CA ASN A 103 -6.14 4.50 -2.34
C ASN A 103 -5.94 4.39 -3.86
N THR A 104 -6.98 4.67 -4.65
CA THR A 104 -6.94 4.70 -6.11
C THR A 104 -5.99 5.81 -6.61
N LEU A 105 -6.06 6.99 -6.01
CA LEU A 105 -5.16 8.10 -6.34
C LEU A 105 -3.71 7.71 -6.05
N MET A 106 -3.43 7.16 -4.85
CA MET A 106 -2.09 6.68 -4.51
C MET A 106 -1.58 5.65 -5.52
N PHE A 107 -2.38 4.64 -5.85
CA PHE A 107 -1.99 3.60 -6.81
C PHE A 107 -1.63 4.19 -8.18
N LYS A 108 -2.46 5.10 -8.70
CA LYS A 108 -2.18 5.81 -9.96
C LYS A 108 -0.87 6.58 -9.91
N THR A 109 -0.61 7.30 -8.82
CA THR A 109 0.64 8.04 -8.64
C THR A 109 1.86 7.12 -8.65
N TYR A 110 1.84 6.01 -7.89
CA TYR A 110 2.94 5.05 -7.87
C TYR A 110 3.15 4.37 -9.23
N ALA A 111 2.07 4.06 -9.95
CA ALA A 111 2.15 3.51 -11.31
C ALA A 111 2.82 4.50 -12.29
N GLN A 112 2.52 5.81 -12.19
CA GLN A 112 3.18 6.84 -12.99
C GLN A 112 4.68 6.94 -12.68
N ILE A 113 5.05 6.88 -11.40
CA ILE A 113 6.46 6.88 -10.97
C ILE A 113 7.20 5.65 -11.53
N LEU A 114 6.60 4.46 -11.41
CA LEU A 114 7.16 3.23 -11.96
C LEU A 114 7.34 3.32 -13.48
N LYS A 115 6.34 3.83 -14.20
CA LYS A 115 6.42 4.07 -15.65
C LYS A 115 7.58 5.00 -16.01
N ALA A 116 7.75 6.09 -15.27
CA ALA A 116 8.87 7.02 -15.47
C ALA A 116 10.23 6.33 -15.22
N LYS A 117 10.33 5.50 -14.18
CA LYS A 117 11.56 4.76 -13.86
C LYS A 117 11.93 3.74 -14.94
N LEU A 118 10.97 2.97 -15.42
CA LEU A 118 11.19 2.01 -16.50
C LEU A 118 11.58 2.72 -17.81
N LYS A 119 11.00 3.90 -18.08
CA LYS A 119 11.41 4.74 -19.22
C LYS A 119 12.87 5.16 -19.11
N GLN A 120 13.34 5.57 -17.92
CA GLN A 120 14.75 5.91 -17.69
C GLN A 120 15.67 4.72 -17.97
N ILE A 121 15.32 3.53 -17.47
CA ILE A 121 16.09 2.30 -17.72
C ILE A 121 16.13 1.98 -19.22
N LYS A 122 14.98 2.09 -19.90
CA LYS A 122 14.89 1.87 -21.35
C LYS A 122 15.80 2.82 -22.13
N ILE A 123 15.80 4.11 -21.76
CA ILE A 123 16.69 5.11 -22.38
C ILE A 123 18.15 4.72 -22.14
N ALA A 124 18.56 4.41 -20.91
CA ALA A 124 19.94 4.05 -20.59
C ALA A 124 20.44 2.79 -21.31
N ILE A 125 19.56 1.84 -21.61
CA ILE A 125 19.90 0.66 -22.43
C ILE A 125 20.04 1.04 -23.90
N ASN A 126 19.18 1.92 -24.40
CA ASN A 126 19.12 2.28 -25.82
C ASN A 126 20.15 3.34 -26.24
N ASP A 127 20.64 4.15 -25.29
CA ASP A 127 21.65 5.21 -25.50
C ASP A 127 23.09 4.66 -25.57
N LYS A 128 23.26 3.33 -25.37
CA LYS A 128 24.54 2.62 -25.44
C LYS A 128 24.81 1.96 -26.81
N VAL A 129 24.22 2.48 -27.89
CA VAL A 129 24.48 2.03 -29.27
C VAL A 129 24.99 3.18 -30.11
#